data_AF-A0A1I5AXZ7-F1
#
_entry.id   AF-A0A1I5AXZ7-F1
#
_cell.length_a   1.000
_cell.length_b   1.000
_cell.length_c   1.000
_cell.angle_alpha   90.00
_cell.angle_beta   90.00
_cell.angle_gamma   90.00
#
_symmetry.space_group_name_H-M   'P 1'
#
loop_
_entity.id
_entity.type
_entity.pdbx_description
1 polymer ?
#
loop_
_entity_poly.entity_id
_entity_poly.type
_entity_poly.pdbx_seq_one_letter_code
_entity_poly.pdbx_strand_id
1 'polypeptide(L)'
;MLAGAVGYSLMSLGFALAAIPLAIAAFGAFFSTVFSWAATTNPDDVAISTGLPPAVIEQFIADAWSTFLPWLIGLIILGVILWILGYLSSLWILRSHRVNRPVAVTWSALGIAIVAGWVLSAVSSPISGLAGLWTPDFGRPGHLGDDGLSALQNIDFTPIIGFGALFLLIGLVLNAAVGLLSWWWMAHALRERRTPVDDSATTQASPA
;
A
#
# COMPACT_ATOMS: atom_id res chain seq x y z
N MET A 1 19.80 9.12 6.88
CA MET A 1 18.77 8.30 7.55
C MET A 1 17.35 8.80 7.27
N LEU A 2 17.13 10.11 7.23
CA LEU A 2 15.92 10.74 6.65
C LEU A 2 15.54 10.21 5.26
N ALA A 3 16.52 9.72 4.49
CA ALA A 3 16.31 8.99 3.23
C ALA A 3 15.29 7.85 3.34
N GLY A 4 15.36 7.06 4.41
CA GLY A 4 14.47 5.94 4.63
C GLY A 4 13.07 6.40 4.99
N ALA A 5 12.92 7.40 5.86
CA ALA A 5 11.61 7.93 6.24
C ALA A 5 10.85 8.51 5.04
N VAL A 6 11.49 9.39 4.27
CA VAL A 6 10.84 10.06 3.13
C VAL A 6 10.72 9.12 1.93
N GLY A 7 11.79 8.42 1.57
CA GLY A 7 11.82 7.52 0.42
C GLY A 7 10.85 6.35 0.58
N TYR A 8 10.86 5.67 1.74
CA TYR A 8 9.94 4.55 1.98
C TYR A 8 8.49 5.00 2.07
N SER A 9 8.19 6.15 2.69
CA SER A 9 6.82 6.67 2.74
C SER A 9 6.28 6.99 1.35
N LEU A 10 7.07 7.67 0.50
CA LEU A 10 6.70 7.99 -0.87
C LEU A 10 6.57 6.73 -1.74
N MET A 11 7.51 5.79 -1.62
CA MET A 11 7.43 4.50 -2.33
C MET A 11 6.21 3.69 -1.88
N SER A 12 5.93 3.61 -0.59
CA SER A 12 4.77 2.86 -0.08
C SER A 12 3.45 3.49 -0.51
N LEU A 13 3.35 4.82 -0.42
CA LEU A 13 2.17 5.56 -0.88
C LEU A 13 1.97 5.40 -2.38
N GLY A 14 3.04 5.57 -3.17
CA GLY A 14 2.99 5.39 -4.62
C GLY A 14 2.60 3.97 -5.01
N PHE A 15 3.14 2.96 -4.32
CA PHE A 15 2.76 1.57 -4.50
C PHE A 15 1.29 1.33 -4.16
N ALA A 16 0.79 1.83 -3.02
CA ALA A 16 -0.61 1.69 -2.64
C ALA A 16 -1.56 2.35 -3.66
N LEU A 17 -1.23 3.58 -4.09
CA LEU A 17 -1.99 4.31 -5.11
C LEU A 17 -2.00 3.60 -6.47
N ALA A 18 -0.98 2.82 -6.82
CA ALA A 18 -0.98 2.02 -8.03
C ALA A 18 -1.65 0.64 -7.83
N ALA A 19 -1.38 -0.03 -6.71
CA ALA A 19 -1.82 -1.39 -6.45
C ALA A 19 -3.33 -1.49 -6.16
N ILE A 20 -3.91 -0.54 -5.42
CA ILE A 20 -5.35 -0.52 -5.12
C ILE A 20 -6.20 -0.46 -6.40
N PRO A 21 -6.02 0.53 -7.29
CA PRO A 21 -6.81 0.58 -8.53
C PRO A 21 -6.54 -0.60 -9.45
N LEU A 22 -5.31 -1.15 -9.48
CA LEU A 22 -5.03 -2.39 -10.20
C LEU A 22 -5.80 -3.58 -9.63
N ALA A 23 -5.86 -3.72 -8.31
CA ALA A 23 -6.62 -4.76 -7.65
C ALA A 23 -8.13 -4.61 -7.93
N ILE A 24 -8.67 -3.39 -7.78
CA ILE A 24 -10.07 -3.08 -8.12
C ILE A 24 -10.35 -3.42 -9.58
N ALA A 25 -9.45 -3.05 -10.50
CA ALA A 25 -9.61 -3.34 -11.91
C ALA A 25 -9.59 -4.86 -12.18
N ALA A 26 -8.67 -5.60 -11.54
CA ALA A 26 -8.60 -7.06 -11.66
C ALA A 26 -9.86 -7.75 -11.11
N PHE A 27 -10.34 -7.32 -9.94
CA PHE A 27 -11.59 -7.83 -9.35
C PHE A 27 -12.79 -7.52 -10.23
N GLY A 28 -12.92 -6.28 -10.70
CA GLY A 28 -14.00 -5.88 -11.61
C GLY A 28 -14.00 -6.71 -12.89
N ALA A 29 -12.83 -6.92 -13.49
CA ALA A 29 -12.70 -7.71 -14.71
C ALA A 29 -13.06 -9.18 -14.46
N PHE A 30 -12.62 -9.74 -13.34
CA PHE A 30 -12.98 -11.09 -12.91
C PHE A 30 -14.49 -11.25 -12.77
N PHE A 31 -15.14 -10.39 -11.98
CA PHE A 31 -16.59 -10.47 -11.77
C PHE A 31 -17.37 -10.22 -13.06
N SER A 32 -16.97 -9.25 -13.88
CA SER A 32 -17.58 -9.03 -15.20
C SER A 32 -17.52 -10.28 -16.06
N THR A 33 -16.39 -10.99 -16.05
CA THR A 33 -16.22 -12.24 -16.80
C THR A 33 -17.14 -13.35 -16.26
N VAL A 34 -17.23 -13.49 -14.94
CA VAL A 34 -18.11 -14.47 -14.29
C VAL A 34 -19.59 -14.19 -14.62
N PHE A 35 -20.02 -12.93 -14.55
CA PHE A 35 -21.40 -12.55 -14.87
C PHE A 35 -21.74 -12.77 -16.33
N SER A 36 -20.87 -12.35 -17.27
CA SER A 36 -21.08 -12.60 -18.70
C SER A 36 -21.09 -14.10 -19.02
N TRP A 37 -20.24 -14.90 -18.37
CA TRP A 37 -20.25 -16.35 -18.54
C TRP A 37 -21.55 -16.99 -18.01
N ALA A 38 -22.03 -16.57 -16.83
CA ALA A 38 -23.29 -17.05 -16.28
C ALA A 38 -24.48 -16.67 -17.16
N ALA A 39 -24.54 -15.42 -17.62
CA ALA A 39 -25.62 -14.90 -18.47
C ALA A 39 -25.70 -15.60 -19.83
N THR A 40 -24.56 -16.01 -20.40
CA THR A 40 -24.51 -16.75 -21.67
C THR A 40 -24.83 -18.23 -21.51
N THR A 41 -24.51 -18.83 -20.36
CA THR A 41 -24.70 -20.27 -20.13
C THR A 41 -26.12 -20.61 -19.68
N ASN A 42 -26.71 -19.82 -18.77
CA ASN A 42 -28.07 -20.05 -18.23
C ASN A 42 -28.84 -18.72 -18.14
N PRO A 43 -29.31 -18.16 -19.27
CA PRO A 43 -29.94 -16.84 -19.29
C PRO A 43 -31.22 -16.76 -18.44
N ASP A 44 -32.00 -17.84 -18.41
CA ASP A 44 -33.29 -17.89 -17.71
C ASP A 44 -33.12 -17.86 -16.18
N ASP A 45 -32.12 -18.57 -15.65
CA ASP A 45 -31.84 -18.61 -14.20
C ASP A 45 -31.28 -17.29 -13.67
N VAL A 46 -30.50 -16.58 -14.49
CA VAL A 46 -29.94 -15.26 -14.13
C VAL A 46 -31.04 -14.20 -14.07
N ALA A 47 -31.97 -14.21 -15.02
CA ALA A 47 -33.10 -13.28 -15.03
C ALA A 47 -34.05 -13.50 -13.82
N ILE A 48 -34.28 -14.76 -13.44
CA ILE A 48 -35.13 -15.12 -12.30
C ILE A 48 -34.46 -14.76 -10.96
N SER A 49 -33.15 -14.95 -10.82
CA SER A 49 -32.42 -14.71 -9.56
C SER A 49 -32.13 -13.24 -9.27
N THR A 50 -31.88 -12.44 -10.30
CA THR A 50 -31.57 -11.00 -10.15
C THR A 50 -32.77 -10.09 -10.34
N GLY A 51 -33.83 -10.59 -11.00
CA GLY A 51 -35.01 -9.78 -11.36
C GLY A 51 -34.73 -8.70 -12.41
N LEU A 52 -33.53 -8.66 -12.99
CA LEU A 52 -33.10 -7.67 -13.97
C LEU A 52 -32.76 -8.33 -15.32
N PRO A 53 -33.09 -7.69 -16.45
CA PRO A 53 -32.67 -8.18 -17.77
C PRO A 53 -31.13 -8.16 -17.90
N PRO A 54 -30.50 -9.13 -18.57
CA PRO A 54 -29.05 -9.16 -18.77
C PRO A 54 -28.47 -7.87 -19.37
N ALA A 55 -29.20 -7.25 -20.31
CA ALA A 55 -28.79 -5.99 -20.94
C ALA A 55 -28.67 -4.81 -19.95
N VAL A 56 -29.47 -4.80 -18.88
CA VAL A 56 -29.39 -3.75 -17.85
C VAL A 56 -28.12 -3.92 -17.01
N ILE A 57 -27.76 -5.17 -16.70
CA ILE A 57 -26.54 -5.50 -15.94
C ILE A 57 -25.31 -5.14 -16.78
N GLU A 58 -25.28 -5.49 -18.06
CA GLU A 58 -24.19 -5.16 -18.98
C GLU A 58 -24.02 -3.64 -19.13
N GLN A 59 -25.13 -2.90 -19.28
CA GLN A 59 -25.10 -1.44 -19.36
C GLN A 59 -24.57 -0.82 -18.06
N PHE A 60 -25.04 -1.28 -16.90
CA PHE A 60 -24.55 -0.80 -15.61
C PHE A 60 -23.04 -1.03 -15.44
N ILE A 61 -22.55 -2.21 -15.82
CA ILE A 61 -21.12 -2.54 -15.78
C ILE A 61 -20.33 -1.63 -16.74
N ALA A 62 -20.82 -1.43 -17.96
CA ALA A 62 -20.18 -0.55 -18.94
C ALA A 62 -20.12 0.92 -18.46
N ASP A 63 -21.21 1.41 -17.87
CA ASP A 63 -21.30 2.77 -17.34
C ASP A 63 -20.37 2.95 -16.12
N ALA A 64 -20.34 1.97 -15.21
CA ALA A 64 -19.40 1.96 -14.09
C ALA A 64 -17.94 2.00 -14.58
N TRP A 65 -17.58 1.13 -15.53
CA TRP A 65 -16.24 1.12 -16.10
C TRP A 65 -15.89 2.43 -16.79
N SER A 66 -16.76 2.96 -17.64
CA SER A 66 -16.49 4.22 -18.33
C SER A 66 -16.29 5.38 -17.36
N THR A 67 -17.03 5.39 -16.25
CA THR A 67 -16.97 6.42 -15.22
C THR A 67 -15.67 6.31 -14.40
N PHE A 68 -15.31 5.11 -13.94
CA PHE A 68 -14.18 4.92 -13.01
C PHE A 68 -12.83 4.73 -13.70
N LEU A 69 -12.79 4.18 -14.91
CA LEU A 69 -11.54 3.78 -15.58
C LEU A 69 -10.54 4.95 -15.78
N PRO A 70 -10.97 6.17 -16.18
CA PRO A 70 -10.04 7.30 -16.25
C PRO A 70 -9.41 7.66 -14.89
N TRP A 71 -10.19 7.58 -13.80
CA TRP A 71 -9.69 7.83 -12.44
C TRP A 71 -8.74 6.74 -11.97
N LEU A 72 -9.04 5.48 -12.24
CA LEU A 72 -8.15 4.35 -11.93
C LEU A 72 -6.81 4.51 -12.65
N ILE A 73 -6.82 4.86 -13.94
CA ILE A 73 -5.60 5.14 -14.71
C ILE A 73 -4.83 6.33 -14.12
N GLY A 74 -5.52 7.43 -13.80
CA GLY A 74 -4.91 8.61 -13.19
C GLY A 74 -4.21 8.29 -11.87
N LEU A 75 -4.86 7.49 -11.01
CA LEU A 75 -4.29 7.03 -9.73
C LEU A 75 -3.07 6.11 -9.94
N ILE A 76 -3.11 5.21 -10.92
CA ILE A 76 -1.96 4.36 -11.27
C ILE A 76 -0.77 5.22 -11.70
N ILE A 77 -0.98 6.19 -12.60
CA ILE A 77 0.08 7.08 -13.08
C ILE A 77 0.66 7.88 -11.92
N LEU A 78 -0.18 8.49 -11.09
CA LEU A 78 0.24 9.24 -9.92
C LEU A 78 1.03 8.35 -8.93
N GLY A 79 0.55 7.13 -8.69
CA GLY A 79 1.20 6.14 -7.85
C GLY A 79 2.60 5.79 -8.35
N VAL A 80 2.76 5.51 -9.64
CA VAL A 80 4.05 5.22 -10.27
C VAL A 80 5.00 6.42 -10.17
N ILE A 81 4.52 7.65 -10.41
CA ILE A 81 5.33 8.87 -10.28
C ILE A 81 5.84 9.02 -8.85
N LEU A 82 4.96 8.92 -7.85
CA LEU A 82 5.34 9.02 -6.44
C LEU A 82 6.30 7.92 -6.02
N TRP A 83 6.11 6.70 -6.55
CA TRP A 83 7.02 5.58 -6.30
C TRP A 83 8.42 5.85 -6.85
N ILE A 84 8.52 6.34 -8.09
CA ILE A 84 9.80 6.72 -8.71
C ILE A 84 10.46 7.87 -7.94
N LEU A 85 9.71 8.90 -7.54
CA LEU A 85 10.23 10.01 -6.74
C LEU A 85 10.75 9.55 -5.37
N GLY A 86 10.03 8.63 -4.71
CA GLY A 86 10.48 8.00 -3.47
C GLY A 86 11.78 7.21 -3.66
N TYR A 87 11.89 6.45 -4.75
CA TYR A 87 13.10 5.70 -5.09
C TYR A 87 14.30 6.63 -5.38
N LEU A 88 14.11 7.65 -6.22
CA LEU A 88 15.16 8.60 -6.58
C LEU A 88 15.61 9.44 -5.38
N SER A 89 14.68 9.88 -4.52
CA SER A 89 15.01 10.61 -3.29
C SER A 89 15.86 9.77 -2.34
N SER A 90 15.54 8.47 -2.19
CA SER A 90 16.36 7.52 -1.42
C SER A 90 17.79 7.43 -1.98
N LEU A 91 17.94 7.26 -3.30
CA LEU A 91 19.25 7.17 -3.94
C LEU A 91 20.07 8.46 -3.82
N TRP A 92 19.42 9.62 -4.02
CA TRP A 92 20.10 10.91 -3.98
C TRP A 92 20.66 11.20 -2.58
N ILE A 93 19.89 10.90 -1.54
CA ILE A 93 20.35 11.08 -0.14
C ILE A 93 21.44 10.06 0.24
N LEU A 94 21.36 8.81 -0.23
CA LEU A 94 22.44 7.85 0.04
C LEU A 94 23.74 8.22 -0.68
N ARG A 95 23.65 8.77 -1.89
CA ARG A 95 24.80 9.27 -2.65
C ARG A 95 25.44 10.48 -1.99
N SER A 96 24.66 11.42 -1.43
CA SER A 96 25.21 12.58 -0.73
C SER A 96 26.04 12.22 0.50
N HIS A 97 25.76 11.07 1.14
CA HIS A 97 26.53 10.51 2.25
C HIS A 97 27.63 9.52 1.84
N ARG A 98 28.00 9.44 0.55
CA ARG A 98 29.07 8.57 0.03
C ARG A 98 28.92 7.09 0.40
N VAL A 99 27.69 6.57 0.44
CA VAL A 99 27.44 5.14 0.64
C VAL A 99 27.92 4.38 -0.60
N ASN A 100 28.76 3.35 -0.42
CA ASN A 100 29.41 2.68 -1.55
C ASN A 100 28.42 1.90 -2.46
N ARG A 101 27.27 1.47 -1.93
CA ARG A 101 26.25 0.71 -2.67
C ARG A 101 24.82 1.20 -2.41
N PRO A 102 24.45 2.42 -2.88
CA PRO A 102 23.16 3.04 -2.54
C PRO A 102 21.97 2.24 -3.08
N VAL A 103 22.12 1.60 -4.24
CA VAL A 103 21.08 0.78 -4.88
C VAL A 103 20.82 -0.49 -4.07
N ALA A 104 21.88 -1.23 -3.71
CA ALA A 104 21.75 -2.46 -2.93
C ALA A 104 21.14 -2.19 -1.53
N VAL A 105 21.53 -1.09 -0.89
CA VAL A 105 20.95 -0.64 0.38
C VAL A 105 19.45 -0.35 0.23
N THR A 106 19.05 0.40 -0.80
CA THR A 106 17.64 0.78 -1.04
C THR A 106 16.76 -0.45 -1.24
N TRP A 107 17.16 -1.40 -2.10
CA TRP A 107 16.37 -2.61 -2.38
C TRP A 107 16.30 -3.56 -1.19
N SER A 108 17.40 -3.76 -0.48
CA SER A 108 17.42 -4.62 0.70
C SER A 108 16.59 -4.02 1.84
N ALA A 109 16.68 -2.71 2.04
CA ALA A 109 15.92 -2.02 3.07
C ALA A 109 14.42 -1.99 2.74
N LEU A 110 14.06 -1.83 1.46
CA LEU A 110 12.67 -1.96 1.01
C LEU A 110 12.11 -3.34 1.32
N GLY A 111 12.84 -4.41 1.01
CA GLY A 111 12.41 -5.78 1.31
C GLY A 111 12.18 -6.02 2.80
N ILE A 112 13.11 -5.56 3.64
CA ILE A 112 12.98 -5.65 5.11
C ILE A 112 11.77 -4.84 5.59
N ALA A 113 11.57 -3.63 5.06
CA ALA A 113 10.46 -2.77 5.46
C ALA A 113 9.09 -3.37 5.10
N ILE A 114 8.97 -4.07 3.97
CA ILE A 114 7.76 -4.82 3.59
C ILE A 114 7.46 -5.90 4.63
N VAL A 115 8.45 -6.72 4.98
CA VAL A 115 8.29 -7.79 5.99
C VAL A 115 7.97 -7.20 7.36
N ALA A 116 8.64 -6.13 7.77
CA ALA A 116 8.36 -5.42 9.01
C ALA A 116 6.93 -4.85 9.03
N GLY A 117 6.43 -4.35 7.90
CA GLY A 117 5.05 -3.91 7.75
C GLY A 117 4.04 -5.04 7.96
N TRP A 118 4.31 -6.24 7.45
CA TRP A 118 3.47 -7.42 7.70
C TRP A 118 3.47 -7.84 9.16
N VAL A 119 4.65 -7.84 9.80
CA VAL A 119 4.76 -8.13 11.23
C VAL A 119 4.01 -7.09 12.06
N LEU A 120 4.14 -5.81 11.74
CA LEU A 120 3.40 -4.74 12.42
C LEU A 120 1.89 -4.88 12.22
N SER A 121 1.43 -5.27 11.03
CA SER A 121 0.02 -5.54 10.76
C SER A 121 -0.51 -6.74 11.56
N ALA A 122 0.28 -7.82 11.65
CA ALA A 122 -0.07 -8.98 12.46
C ALA A 122 -0.13 -8.65 13.96
N VAL A 123 0.81 -7.83 14.45
CA VAL A 123 0.88 -7.39 15.85
C VAL A 123 -0.19 -6.35 16.19
N SER A 124 -0.64 -5.54 15.22
CA SER A 124 -1.70 -4.57 15.43
C SER A 124 -3.11 -5.18 15.41
N SER A 125 -3.29 -6.33 14.75
CA SER A 125 -4.59 -7.02 14.63
C SER A 125 -5.35 -7.23 15.96
N PRO A 126 -4.73 -7.67 17.08
CA PRO A 126 -5.42 -7.79 18.36
C PRO A 126 -5.85 -6.42 18.94
N ILE A 127 -5.08 -5.38 18.68
CA ILE A 127 -5.34 -4.01 19.15
C ILE A 127 -6.50 -3.39 18.36
N SER A 128 -6.59 -3.69 17.06
CA SER A 128 -7.73 -3.30 16.23
C SER A 128 -9.05 -3.90 16.74
N GLY A 129 -9.01 -5.15 17.24
CA GLY A 129 -10.16 -5.80 17.86
C GLY A 129 -10.63 -5.10 19.15
N LEU A 130 -9.71 -4.53 19.92
CA LEU A 130 -10.01 -3.69 21.09
C LEU A 130 -10.58 -2.31 20.69
N ALA A 131 -10.13 -1.72 19.58
CA ALA A 131 -10.70 -0.48 19.06
C ALA A 131 -12.15 -0.64 18.58
N GLY A 132 -12.53 -1.84 18.11
CA GLY A 132 -13.91 -2.20 17.80
C GLY A 132 -14.87 -2.22 19.02
N LEU A 133 -14.35 -2.19 20.25
CA LEU A 133 -15.16 -1.98 21.46
C LEU A 133 -15.47 -0.50 21.71
N TRP A 134 -14.74 0.42 21.06
CA TRP A 134 -14.88 1.87 21.21
C TRP A 134 -15.52 2.54 20.00
N THR A 135 -15.78 1.79 18.92
CA THR A 135 -16.59 2.29 17.82
C THR A 135 -18.02 2.50 18.33
N PRO A 136 -18.60 3.69 18.13
CA PRO A 136 -20.01 3.93 18.41
C PRO A 136 -20.84 2.83 17.74
N ASP A 137 -21.83 2.34 18.45
CA ASP A 137 -22.71 1.25 18.04
C ASP A 137 -23.55 1.67 16.81
N PHE A 138 -22.95 1.69 15.62
CA PHE A 138 -23.62 1.96 14.34
C PHE A 138 -24.50 0.78 13.89
N GLY A 139 -24.62 -0.24 14.73
CA GLY A 139 -25.16 -1.55 14.38
C GLY A 139 -26.20 -2.07 15.37
N ARG A 140 -27.11 -1.24 15.89
CA ARG A 140 -28.38 -1.79 16.37
C ARG A 140 -29.22 -2.21 15.15
N PRO A 141 -29.39 -3.51 14.86
CA PRO A 141 -30.18 -3.97 13.73
C PRO A 141 -31.65 -3.88 14.16
N GLY A 142 -32.26 -2.72 13.96
CA GLY A 142 -33.66 -2.52 14.34
C GLY A 142 -34.33 -1.24 13.86
N HIS A 143 -33.64 -0.37 13.09
CA HIS A 143 -34.20 0.91 12.62
C HIS A 143 -33.89 1.22 11.14
N LEU A 144 -33.71 0.19 10.30
CA LEU A 144 -33.75 0.35 8.84
C LEU A 144 -35.18 0.12 8.32
N GLY A 145 -36.16 0.77 8.94
CA GLY A 145 -37.52 0.85 8.41
C GLY A 145 -37.57 1.98 7.39
N ASP A 146 -37.90 1.64 6.14
CA ASP A 146 -38.37 2.46 5.00
C ASP A 146 -37.62 3.75 4.58
N ASP A 147 -36.66 4.27 5.36
CA ASP A 147 -35.96 5.54 5.15
C ASP A 147 -34.46 5.38 4.84
N GLY A 148 -34.08 4.28 4.17
CA GLY A 148 -32.67 3.88 3.95
C GLY A 148 -31.79 4.91 3.22
N LEU A 149 -32.38 5.79 2.40
CA LEU A 149 -31.65 6.87 1.71
C LEU A 149 -31.55 8.16 2.54
N SER A 150 -32.54 8.47 3.37
CA SER A 150 -32.54 9.62 4.27
C SER A 150 -31.63 9.42 5.49
N ALA A 151 -31.41 8.16 5.88
CA ALA A 151 -30.44 7.80 6.92
C ALA A 151 -28.99 8.10 6.49
N LEU A 152 -28.63 7.93 5.21
CA LEU A 152 -27.29 8.22 4.70
C LEU A 152 -26.97 9.73 4.64
N GLN A 153 -27.98 10.59 4.48
CA GLN A 153 -27.80 12.05 4.44
C GLN A 153 -27.51 12.68 5.81
N ASN A 154 -27.86 12.01 6.91
CA ASN A 154 -27.66 12.51 8.28
C ASN A 154 -26.51 11.82 9.02
N ILE A 155 -25.69 11.01 8.33
CA ILE A 155 -24.48 10.46 8.94
C ILE A 155 -23.47 11.58 9.08
N ASP A 156 -23.22 12.01 10.31
CA ASP A 156 -22.10 12.89 10.62
C ASP A 156 -20.79 12.10 10.45
N PHE A 157 -20.13 12.31 9.32
CA PHE A 157 -18.83 11.72 9.02
C PHE A 157 -17.68 12.40 9.78
N THR A 158 -17.93 13.50 10.48
CA THR A 158 -16.90 14.27 11.22
C THR A 158 -16.09 13.41 12.20
N PRO A 159 -16.69 12.56 13.07
CA PRO A 159 -15.92 11.66 13.93
C PRO A 159 -15.11 10.62 13.13
N ILE A 160 -15.64 10.11 12.02
CA ILE A 160 -14.95 9.14 11.14
C ILE A 160 -13.74 9.81 10.48
N ILE A 161 -13.88 11.05 10.02
CA ILE A 161 -12.80 11.84 9.43
C ILE A 161 -11.74 12.17 10.49
N GLY A 162 -12.15 12.57 11.70
CA GLY A 162 -11.25 12.90 12.79
C GLY A 162 -10.40 11.72 13.27
N PHE A 163 -11.04 10.59 13.59
CA PHE A 163 -10.32 9.38 13.97
C PHE A 163 -9.53 8.80 12.79
N GLY A 164 -10.09 8.79 11.58
CA GLY A 164 -9.41 8.34 10.38
C GLY A 164 -8.13 9.12 10.11
N ALA A 165 -8.16 10.45 10.23
CA ALA A 165 -6.99 11.30 10.08
C ALA A 165 -5.93 11.01 11.16
N LEU A 166 -6.33 10.82 12.42
CA LEU A 166 -5.41 10.46 13.49
C LEU A 166 -4.73 9.10 13.24
N PHE A 167 -5.49 8.07 12.88
CA PHE A 167 -4.95 6.75 12.55
C PHE A 167 -4.04 6.80 11.32
N LEU A 168 -4.38 7.61 10.32
CA LEU A 168 -3.53 7.84 9.16
C LEU A 168 -2.19 8.48 9.57
N LEU A 169 -2.22 9.50 10.43
CA LEU A 169 -1.01 10.15 10.94
C LEU A 169 -0.14 9.17 11.75
N ILE A 170 -0.74 8.38 12.63
CA ILE A 170 -0.02 7.35 13.41
C ILE A 170 0.60 6.32 12.45
N GLY A 171 -0.18 5.84 11.47
CA GLY A 171 0.29 4.92 10.45
C GLY A 171 1.47 5.49 9.66
N LEU A 172 1.40 6.77 9.29
CA LEU A 172 2.47 7.48 8.59
C LEU A 172 3.74 7.58 9.45
N VAL A 173 3.60 7.90 10.74
CA VAL A 173 4.74 7.97 11.67
C VAL A 173 5.40 6.61 11.87
N LEU A 174 4.60 5.56 12.07
CA LEU A 174 5.11 4.20 12.20
C LEU A 174 5.81 3.73 10.91
N ASN A 175 5.21 4.01 9.76
CA ASN A 175 5.78 3.70 8.46
C ASN A 175 7.13 4.43 8.25
N ALA A 176 7.18 5.72 8.55
CA ALA A 176 8.41 6.52 8.50
C ALA A 176 9.49 5.98 9.45
N ALA A 177 9.13 5.54 10.66
CA ALA A 177 10.05 4.93 11.62
C ALA A 177 10.63 3.61 11.11
N VAL A 178 9.80 2.74 10.53
CA VAL A 178 10.24 1.47 9.90
C VAL A 178 11.20 1.74 8.75
N GLY A 179 10.87 2.70 7.88
CA GLY A 179 11.72 3.10 6.77
C GLY A 179 13.06 3.64 7.26
N LEU A 180 13.05 4.51 8.27
CA LEU A 180 14.26 5.06 8.86
C LEU A 180 15.16 3.96 9.45
N LEU A 181 14.60 3.05 10.23
CA LEU A 181 15.33 1.96 10.88
C LEU A 181 15.89 0.96 9.87
N SER A 182 15.09 0.59 8.87
CA SER A 182 15.52 -0.36 7.82
C SER A 182 16.67 0.19 6.98
N TRP A 183 16.61 1.47 6.60
CA TRP A 183 17.69 2.14 5.88
C TRP A 183 18.93 2.34 6.75
N TRP A 184 18.74 2.69 8.02
CA TRP A 184 19.82 2.79 9.00
C TRP A 184 20.57 1.46 9.11
N TRP A 185 19.83 0.36 9.30
CA TRP A 185 20.39 -0.98 9.48
C TRP A 185 21.17 -1.40 8.25
N MET A 186 20.57 -1.33 7.06
CA MET A 186 21.23 -1.77 5.82
C MET A 186 22.45 -0.93 5.47
N ALA A 187 22.41 0.38 5.75
CA ALA A 187 23.56 1.23 5.56
C ALA A 187 24.74 0.85 6.49
N HIS A 188 24.49 0.30 7.67
CA HIS A 188 25.54 -0.21 8.57
C HIS A 188 26.01 -1.61 8.16
N ALA A 189 25.09 -2.50 7.81
CA ALA A 189 25.39 -3.88 7.43
C ALA A 189 26.24 -3.97 6.16
N LEU A 190 26.05 -3.04 5.22
CA LEU A 190 26.78 -2.97 3.95
C LEU A 190 27.98 -2.01 3.97
N ARG A 191 28.42 -1.54 5.16
CA ARG A 191 29.70 -0.83 5.24
C ARG A 191 30.83 -1.77 4.90
N GLU A 192 31.77 -1.29 4.09
CA GLU A 192 32.98 -2.04 3.78
C GLU A 192 33.73 -2.35 5.08
N ARG A 193 33.95 -3.64 5.33
CA ARG A 193 34.93 -4.06 6.31
C ARG A 193 36.29 -3.82 5.67
N ARG A 194 37.12 -2.97 6.29
CA ARG A 194 38.52 -2.86 5.89
C ARG A 194 39.11 -4.26 5.94
N THR A 195 39.53 -4.80 4.81
CA THR A 195 40.42 -5.95 4.79
C THR A 195 41.65 -5.54 5.59
N PRO A 196 42.07 -6.32 6.59
CA PRO A 196 43.39 -6.13 7.19
C PRO A 196 44.38 -6.14 6.04
N VAL A 197 45.13 -5.05 5.89
CA VAL A 197 46.28 -5.08 5.00
C VAL A 197 47.20 -6.12 5.62
N ASP A 198 47.49 -7.20 4.88
CA ASP A 198 48.47 -8.19 5.28
C ASP A 198 49.84 -7.49 5.37
N ASP A 199 50.13 -6.93 6.54
CA ASP A 199 51.43 -6.35 6.91
C ASP A 199 52.56 -7.42 6.90
N SER A 200 52.25 -8.68 6.59
CA SER A 200 53.21 -9.77 6.47
C SER A 200 54.10 -9.71 5.22
N ALA A 201 53.84 -8.81 4.26
CA ALA A 201 54.66 -8.70 3.04
C ALA A 201 55.86 -7.74 3.16
N THR A 202 55.93 -6.90 4.20
CA THR A 202 56.96 -5.84 4.32
C THR A 202 58.17 -6.22 5.18
N THR A 203 58.22 -7.43 5.75
CA THR A 203 59.32 -7.88 6.64
C THR A 203 60.32 -8.85 5.96
N GLN A 204 60.34 -8.96 4.63
CA GLN A 204 61.33 -9.79 3.92
C GLN A 204 62.06 -9.04 2.80
N ALA A 205 62.84 -8.00 3.14
CA ALA A 205 63.93 -7.55 2.28
C ALA A 205 64.93 -6.67 3.07
N SER A 206 65.78 -7.30 3.88
CA SER A 206 67.09 -6.74 4.19
C SER A 206 68.14 -7.83 3.98
N PRO A 207 68.69 -7.96 2.76
CA PRO A 207 69.95 -8.66 2.57
C PRO A 207 71.11 -7.74 3.01
N ALA A 208 72.03 -8.36 3.74
CA ALA A 208 73.25 -7.79 4.32
C ALA A 208 74.30 -7.37 3.28
#